data_AF-M0APG1-F1
#
_entry.id   AF-M0APG1-F1
#
_cell.length_a   1.000
_cell.length_b   1.000
_cell.length_c   1.000
_cell.angle_alpha   90.00
_cell.angle_beta   90.00
_cell.angle_gamma   90.00
#
_symmetry.space_group_name_H-M   'P 1'
#
loop_
_entity.id
_entity.type
_entity.pdbx_description
1 polymer ?
#
loop_
_entity_poly.entity_id
_entity_poly.type
_entity_poly.pdbx_seq_one_letter_code
_entity_poly.pdbx_strand_id
1 'polypeptide(L)' 'MTFDFLAGDPGDWLFHCHTVYHLERGTARAFEYE' A
#
# COMPACT_ATOMS: atom_id res chain seq x y z
N MET A 1 2.25 13.43 -1.10
CA MET A 1 2.93 12.66 -2.16
C MET A 1 1.84 12.11 -3.05
N THR A 2 1.90 12.38 -4.35
CA THR A 2 0.93 11.92 -5.34
C THR A 2 1.63 10.92 -6.22
N PHE A 3 0.98 9.79 -6.49
CA PHE A 3 1.50 8.72 -7.33
C PHE A 3 0.44 8.31 -8.33
N ASP A 4 0.87 8.07 -9.56
CA ASP A 4 0.04 7.56 -10.63
C ASP A 4 0.66 6.26 -11.13
N PHE A 5 -0.11 5.18 -11.16
CA PHE A 5 0.30 3.88 -11.67
C PHE A 5 -0.90 3.13 -12.25
N LEU A 6 -0.62 2.23 -13.20
CA LEU A 6 -1.61 1.30 -13.74
C LEU A 6 -1.72 0.10 -12.80
N ALA A 7 -2.86 -0.02 -12.11
CA ALA A 7 -3.17 -1.20 -11.32
C ALA A 7 -3.66 -2.31 -12.28
N GLY A 8 -2.82 -3.33 -12.46
CA GLY A 8 -3.04 -4.41 -13.43
C GLY A 8 -3.75 -5.64 -12.88
N ASP A 9 -3.81 -5.78 -11.55
CA ASP A 9 -4.36 -6.95 -10.88
C ASP A 9 -5.37 -6.54 -9.78
N PRO A 10 -6.56 -7.16 -9.73
CA PRO A 10 -7.52 -6.93 -8.66
C PRO A 10 -7.08 -7.57 -7.34
N GLY A 11 -7.53 -7.00 -6.22
CA GLY A 11 -7.29 -7.53 -4.88
C GLY A 11 -6.96 -6.46 -3.85
N ASP A 12 -6.41 -6.91 -2.71
CA ASP A 12 -5.97 -6.04 -1.62
C ASP A 12 -4.55 -5.54 -1.84
N TRP A 13 -4.39 -4.23 -1.94
CA TRP A 13 -3.11 -3.56 -2.13
C TRP A 13 -2.63 -2.92 -0.83
N LEU A 14 -1.35 -3.15 -0.50
CA LEU A 14 -0.72 -2.58 0.68
C LEU A 14 0.04 -1.29 0.34
N PHE A 15 -0.30 -0.22 1.05
CA PHE A 15 0.47 1.02 1.09
C PHE A 15 1.14 1.16 2.46
N HIS A 16 2.47 1.16 2.48
CA HIS A 16 3.24 1.32 3.71
C HIS A 16 4.57 2.06 3.48
N CYS A 17 5.22 2.47 4.57
CA CYS A 17 6.57 3.03 4.52
C CYS A 17 7.61 1.92 4.25
N HIS A 18 8.57 2.14 3.34
CA HIS A 18 9.61 1.15 3.00
C HIS A 18 10.57 0.81 4.17
N THR A 19 10.57 1.60 5.25
CA THR A 19 11.24 1.23 6.49
C THR A 19 10.41 0.16 7.20
N VAL A 20 10.83 -1.10 7.12
CA VAL A 20 10.12 -2.29 7.64
C VAL A 20 9.65 -2.10 9.08
N TYR A 21 10.47 -1.47 9.92
CA TYR A 21 10.14 -1.21 11.31
C TYR A 21 8.86 -0.34 11.50
N HIS A 22 8.46 0.45 10.51
CA HIS A 22 7.21 1.24 10.53
C HIS A 22 5.96 0.44 10.17
N LEU A 23 6.11 -0.72 9.51
CA LEU A 23 5.01 -1.64 9.23
C LEU A 23 4.36 -2.10 10.54
N GLU A 24 5.18 -2.53 11.49
CA GLU A 24 4.76 -3.04 12.80
C GLU A 24 4.22 -1.95 13.73
N ARG A 25 4.55 -0.68 13.47
CA ARG A 25 4.07 0.48 14.23
C ARG A 25 2.79 1.12 13.65
N GLY A 26 2.12 0.45 12.70
CA GLY A 26 0.80 0.87 12.20
C GLY A 26 0.85 1.81 10.99
N THR A 27 1.97 1.86 10.26
CA THR A 27 2.11 2.68 9.04
C THR A 27 1.81 1.87 7.77
N ALA A 28 0.89 0.91 7.86
CA ALA A 28 0.36 0.17 6.72
C ALA A 28 -1.13 0.43 6.57
N ARG A 29 -1.56 0.55 5.32
CA ARG A 29 -2.95 0.68 4.92
C ARG A 29 -3.21 -0.33 3.79
N ALA A 30 -4.28 -1.09 3.90
CA ALA A 30 -4.78 -1.91 2.82
C ALA A 30 -5.93 -1.16 2.11
N PHE A 31 -6.05 -1.34 0.80
CA PHE A 31 -7.20 -0.90 0.03
C PHE A 31 -7.52 -1.92 -1.06
N GLU A 32 -8.80 -2.10 -1.33
CA GLU A 32 -9.29 -3.01 -2.36
C GLU A 32 -9.30 -2.29 -3.72
N TYR A 33 -8.87 -3.00 -4.75
CA TYR A 33 -8.95 -2.58 -6.14
C TYR A 33 -9.63 -3.67 -6.96
N GLU A 34 -10.66 -3.28 -7.72
CA GLU A 34 -11.43 -4.13 -8.64
C GLU A 34 -11.02 -3.91 -10.10
#